data_AF-A0A0D7PY90-F1
#
_entry.id   AF-A0A0D7PY90-F1
#
_cell.length_a   1.000
_cell.length_b   1.000
_cell.length_c   1.000
_cell.angle_alpha   90.00
_cell.angle_beta   90.00
_cell.angle_gamma   90.00
#
_symmetry.space_group_name_H-M   'P 1'
#
loop_
_entity.id
_entity.type
_entity.pdbx_description
1 polymer ?
#
loop_
_entity_poly.entity_id
_entity_poly.type
_entity_poly.pdbx_seq_one_letter_code
_entity_poly.pdbx_strand_id
1 'polypeptide(L)'
;ASEVTVVADTGYSNGEHAVLCEQDKITAIVPRPETVNPKGSEYFSRDRFSYDHESDSWCCPAGETLSLFKTSRTKQNKEYTSRACGS
;
A
#
# COMPACT_ATOMS: atom_id res chain seq x y z
N ALA A 1 32.60 -18.98 0.02
CA ALA A 1 31.35 -19.31 0.75
C ALA A 1 30.34 -19.76 -0.31
N SER A 2 29.68 -20.89 -0.10
CA SER A 2 28.63 -21.40 -0.98
C SER A 2 27.40 -20.50 -0.89
N GLU A 3 26.93 -20.00 -2.02
CA GLU A 3 25.70 -19.21 -2.12
C GLU A 3 24.50 -20.16 -1.94
N VAL A 4 23.64 -19.87 -0.96
CA VAL A 4 22.48 -20.70 -0.63
C VAL A 4 21.23 -20.01 -1.12
N THR A 5 20.45 -20.68 -1.98
CA THR A 5 19.15 -20.17 -2.44
C THR A 5 18.03 -20.97 -1.79
N VAL A 6 17.03 -20.28 -1.24
CA VAL A 6 15.87 -20.90 -0.59
C VAL A 6 14.57 -20.36 -1.18
N VAL A 7 13.54 -21.20 -1.20
CA VAL A 7 12.18 -20.83 -1.62
C VAL A 7 11.27 -20.98 -0.41
N ALA A 8 10.42 -19.98 -0.18
CA ALA A 8 9.40 -20.01 0.88
C ALA A 8 8.04 -19.59 0.33
N ASP A 9 6.97 -19.97 1.02
CA ASP A 9 5.63 -19.53 0.68
C ASP A 9 5.40 -18.04 1.03
N THR A 10 4.35 -17.47 0.45
CA THR A 10 3.96 -16.06 0.62
C THR A 10 3.74 -15.64 2.07
N GLY A 11 3.39 -16.56 2.98
CA GLY A 11 3.23 -16.28 4.41
C GLY A 11 4.54 -15.83 5.08
N TYR A 12 5.69 -16.16 4.48
CA TYR A 12 7.01 -15.73 4.93
C TYR A 12 7.50 -14.43 4.27
N SER A 13 6.66 -13.74 3.49
CA SER A 13 7.01 -12.46 2.84
C SER A 13 7.09 -11.32 3.86
N ASN A 14 8.19 -11.27 4.61
CA ASN A 14 8.53 -10.25 5.61
C ASN A 14 9.87 -9.59 5.24
N GLY A 15 9.90 -8.25 5.24
CA GLY A 15 11.12 -7.48 5.00
C GLY A 15 12.21 -7.71 6.04
N GLU A 16 11.85 -7.89 7.32
CA GLU A 16 12.84 -8.14 8.38
C GLU A 16 13.53 -9.50 8.19
N HIS A 17 12.78 -10.53 7.80
CA HIS A 17 13.36 -11.85 7.48
C HIS A 17 14.24 -11.79 6.23
N ALA A 18 13.86 -11.02 5.22
CA ALA A 18 14.68 -10.83 4.01
C ALA A 18 16.05 -10.24 4.36
N VAL A 19 16.10 -9.23 5.25
CA VAL A 19 17.36 -8.62 5.72
C VAL A 19 18.24 -9.65 6.44
N LEU A 20 17.67 -10.52 7.27
CA LEU A 20 18.42 -11.57 7.95
C LEU A 20 19.00 -12.58 6.94
N CYS A 21 18.22 -13.00 5.94
CA CYS A 21 18.71 -13.87 4.88
C CYS A 21 19.87 -13.23 4.10
N GLU A 22 19.77 -11.94 3.77
CA GLU A 22 20.85 -11.21 3.09
C GLU A 22 22.14 -11.16 3.92
N GLN A 23 22.04 -10.93 5.24
CA GLN A 23 23.18 -10.93 6.16
C GLN A 23 23.89 -12.29 6.22
N ASP A 24 23.11 -13.37 6.15
CA ASP A 24 23.61 -14.75 6.14
C ASP A 24 24.05 -15.25 4.75
N LYS A 25 24.02 -14.38 3.73
CA LYS A 25 24.36 -14.71 2.32
C LYS A 25 23.44 -15.77 1.72
N ILE A 26 22.16 -15.70 2.09
CA ILE A 26 21.08 -16.55 1.60
C ILE A 26 20.20 -15.74 0.65
N THR A 27 20.03 -16.21 -0.58
CA THR A 27 19.09 -15.65 -1.55
C THR A 27 17.71 -16.27 -1.31
N ALA A 28 16.79 -15.51 -0.74
CA ALA A 28 15.40 -15.94 -0.53
C ALA A 28 14.51 -15.56 -1.72
N ILE A 29 13.80 -16.54 -2.27
CA ILE A 29 12.77 -16.35 -3.30
C ILE A 29 11.41 -16.57 -2.66
N VAL A 30 10.64 -15.48 -2.49
CA VAL A 30 9.32 -15.51 -1.85
C VAL A 30 8.30 -14.84 -2.77
N PRO A 31 7.16 -15.49 -3.09
CA PRO A 31 6.12 -14.85 -3.89
C PRO A 31 5.50 -13.68 -3.13
N ARG A 32 5.36 -12.54 -3.82
CA ARG A 32 4.78 -11.32 -3.25
C ARG A 32 3.34 -11.58 -2.81
N PRO A 33 2.95 -11.20 -1.57
CA PRO A 33 1.57 -11.32 -1.13
C PRO A 33 0.67 -10.47 -2.02
N GLU A 34 -0.45 -11.07 -2.44
CA GLU A 34 -1.51 -10.32 -3.10
C GLU A 34 -2.02 -9.27 -2.13
N THR A 35 -1.76 -8.00 -2.44
CA THR A 35 -2.49 -6.89 -1.83
C THR A 35 -3.86 -6.88 -2.48
N VAL A 36 -4.78 -7.66 -1.91
CA VAL A 36 -6.15 -7.77 -2.42
C VAL A 36 -6.86 -6.46 -2.07
N ASN A 37 -6.82 -5.49 -2.98
CA ASN A 37 -7.77 -4.40 -2.94
C ASN A 37 -9.17 -5.02 -3.06
N PRO A 38 -10.14 -4.63 -2.23
CA PRO A 38 -11.49 -5.15 -2.36
C PRO A 38 -11.99 -4.89 -3.79
N LYS A 39 -12.40 -5.96 -4.46
CA LYS A 39 -12.90 -5.94 -5.83
C LYS A 39 -14.42 -5.96 -5.76
N GLY A 40 -15.08 -5.04 -6.46
CA GLY A 40 -16.54 -4.93 -6.51
C GLY A 40 -16.97 -3.65 -7.21
N SER A 41 -18.17 -3.63 -7.79
CA SER A 41 -18.74 -2.43 -8.44
C SER A 41 -19.02 -1.29 -7.44
N GLU A 42 -18.98 -1.58 -6.14
CA GLU A 42 -19.11 -0.62 -5.05
C GLU A 42 -17.82 0.16 -4.76
N TYR A 43 -16.66 -0.31 -5.23
CA TYR A 43 -15.36 0.32 -4.99
C TYR A 43 -14.83 1.05 -6.21
N PHE A 44 -14.15 2.17 -5.98
CA PHE A 44 -13.41 2.88 -7.02
C PHE A 44 -11.93 2.50 -6.99
N SER A 45 -11.34 2.31 -8.16
CA SER A 45 -9.90 2.13 -8.31
C SER A 45 -9.17 3.46 -8.13
N ARG A 46 -7.91 3.42 -7.67
CA ARG A 46 -7.10 4.60 -7.35
C ARG A 46 -6.92 5.55 -8.54
N ASP A 47 -6.85 5.02 -9.76
CA ASP A 47 -6.71 5.78 -11.00
C ASP A 47 -7.90 6.73 -11.28
N ARG A 48 -9.04 6.51 -10.62
CA ARG A 48 -10.19 7.41 -10.71
C ARG A 48 -10.12 8.62 -9.77
N PHE A 49 -9.07 8.71 -8.96
CA PHE A 49 -8.81 9.85 -8.09
C PHE A 49 -7.62 10.64 -8.64
N SER A 50 -7.74 11.96 -8.64
CA SER A 50 -6.65 12.87 -9.03
C SER A 50 -6.16 13.65 -7.83
N TYR A 51 -4.85 13.74 -7.66
CA TYR A 51 -4.24 14.50 -6.58
C TYR A 51 -3.88 15.91 -7.06
N ASP A 52 -4.24 16.90 -6.27
CA ASP A 52 -3.80 18.29 -6.43
C ASP A 52 -2.68 18.59 -5.43
N HIS A 53 -1.50 18.84 -5.98
CA HIS A 53 -0.30 19.15 -5.20
C HIS A 53 -0.36 20.54 -4.55
N GLU A 54 -1.04 21.52 -5.15
CA GLU A 54 -1.08 22.89 -4.63
C GLU A 54 -1.92 22.96 -3.35
N SER A 55 -3.02 22.21 -3.31
CA SER A 55 -3.95 22.19 -2.18
C SER A 55 -3.74 21.02 -1.20
N ASP A 56 -2.81 20.09 -1.46
CA ASP A 56 -2.68 18.80 -0.74
C ASP A 56 -4.04 18.13 -0.57
N SER A 57 -4.73 17.91 -1.69
CA SER A 57 -6.09 17.35 -1.71
C SER A 57 -6.28 16.36 -2.85
N TRP A 58 -7.33 15.55 -2.75
CA TRP A 58 -7.73 14.64 -3.82
C TRP A 58 -9.09 15.02 -4.37
N CYS A 59 -9.31 14.86 -5.66
CA CYS A 59 -10.63 14.90 -6.27
C CYS A 59 -11.14 13.46 -6.46
N CYS A 60 -12.36 13.18 -6.01
CA CYS A 60 -12.99 11.89 -6.16
C CYS A 60 -13.70 11.73 -7.51
N PRO A 61 -14.12 10.51 -7.90
CA PRO A 61 -14.81 10.27 -9.17
C PRO A 61 -16.16 11.01 -9.32
N ALA A 62 -16.73 11.50 -8.22
CA ALA A 62 -17.95 12.31 -8.20
C ALA A 62 -17.69 13.81 -8.37
N GLY A 63 -16.42 14.23 -8.48
CA GLY A 63 -16.02 15.65 -8.61
C GLY A 63 -15.84 16.39 -7.29
N GLU A 64 -15.94 15.69 -6.16
CA GLU A 64 -15.84 16.29 -4.82
C GLU A 64 -14.40 16.26 -4.29
N THR A 65 -14.01 17.31 -3.57
CA THR A 65 -12.68 17.42 -2.95
C THR A 65 -12.62 16.65 -1.63
N LEU A 66 -11.60 15.81 -1.47
CA LEU A 66 -11.21 15.13 -0.24
C LEU A 66 -10.05 15.89 0.40
N SER A 67 -10.30 16.49 1.57
CA SER A 67 -9.29 17.21 2.35
C SER A 67 -8.55 16.29 3.31
N LEU A 68 -7.31 16.63 3.68
CA LEU A 68 -6.54 15.91 4.70
C LEU A 68 -7.31 15.84 6.01
N PHE A 69 -7.62 14.62 6.45
CA PHE A 69 -8.30 14.35 7.71
C PHE A 69 -7.31 14.01 8.83
N LYS A 70 -6.34 13.14 8.53
CA LYS A 70 -5.40 12.62 9.54
C LYS A 70 -4.07 12.25 8.92
N THR A 71 -2.99 12.48 9.66
CA THR A 71 -1.65 11.96 9.35
C THR A 71 -1.21 11.03 10.48
N SER A 72 -0.78 9.81 10.15
CA SER A 72 -0.19 8.86 11.11
C SER A 72 1.29 8.67 10.82
N ARG A 73 2.13 8.98 11.81
CA ARG A 73 3.58 8.74 11.73
C ARG A 73 3.94 7.27 12.02
N THR A 74 3.14 6.59 12.83
CA THR A 74 3.38 5.16 13.12
C THR A 74 3.08 4.29 11.89
N LYS A 75 2.00 4.60 11.17
CA LYS A 75 1.61 3.88 9.95
C LYS A 75 2.20 4.48 8.66
N GLN A 76 2.86 5.62 8.76
CA GLN A 76 3.43 6.36 7.63
C GLN A 76 2.42 6.61 6.51
N ASN A 77 1.21 7.05 6.88
CA ASN A 77 0.12 7.32 5.93
C ASN A 77 -0.62 8.64 6.24
N LYS A 78 -1.28 9.16 5.21
CA LYS A 78 -2.25 10.27 5.29
C LYS A 78 -3.62 9.75 4.87
N GLU A 79 -4.66 10.21 5.55
CA GLU A 79 -6.07 9.89 5.29
C GLU A 79 -6.78 11.16 4.82
N TYR A 80 -7.50 11.09 3.69
CA TYR A 80 -8.24 12.19 3.08
C TYR A 80 -9.72 11.82 3.02
N THR A 81 -10.61 12.77 3.35
CA THR A 81 -12.06 12.51 3.40
C THR A 81 -12.88 13.73 2.98
N SER A 82 -14.15 13.50 2.66
CA SER A 82 -15.15 14.53 2.39
C SER A 82 -16.47 14.17 3.07
N ARG A 83 -17.28 15.19 3.37
CA ARG A 83 -18.66 15.03 3.83
C ARG A 83 -19.69 15.13 2.69
N ALA A 84 -19.24 15.34 1.46
CA ALA A 84 -20.13 15.47 0.30
C ALA A 84 -20.89 14.18 -0.02
N CYS A 85 -20.24 13.03 0.18
CA CYS A 85 -20.87 11.72 0.10
C CYS A 85 -21.34 11.31 1.51
N GLY A 86 -22.39 11.96 2.00
CA GLY A 86 -23.04 11.66 3.27
C GLY A 86 -24.52 11.39 3.06
N SER A 87 -24.87 10.12 2.86
CA SER A 87 -26.22 9.58 3.07
C SER A 87 -26.11 8.26 3.79
#